data_AF-A0A9X0QI56-F1
#
_entry.id   AF-A0A9X0QI56-F1
#
_cell.length_a   1.000
_cell.length_b   1.000
_cell.length_c   1.000
_cell.angle_alpha   90.00
_cell.angle_beta   90.00
_cell.angle_gamma   90.00
#
_symmetry.space_group_name_H-M   'P 1'
#
loop_
_entity.id
_entity.type
_entity.pdbx_description
1 polymer ?
#
loop_
_entity_poly.entity_id
_entity_poly.type
_entity_poly.pdbx_seq_one_letter_code
_entity_poly.pdbx_strand_id
1 'polypeptide(L)'
;MNSISFLAADLTSEAFNRLQIWPAEKQNQIGLTLKETIDLEVEIEQMIQEFEIDLNRRFIAESPAKLRRITRRFREHLGQFSPEAPLCNAPWVSAVVEIDGDVRPCFFHNSIGNMTHSTLEDVVNGDRAREFRASLDVETNEICKRCVCSLNYSLARNTPVA
;
A
#
# COMPACT_ATOMS: atom_id res chain seq x y z
N MET A 1 10.67 -7.87 18.42
CA MET A 1 9.71 -7.41 17.40
C MET A 1 9.25 -6.04 17.84
N ASN A 2 9.57 -4.98 17.10
CA ASN A 2 9.52 -3.60 17.63
C ASN A 2 8.35 -2.77 17.06
N SER A 3 7.62 -3.32 16.10
CA SER A 3 6.44 -2.70 15.52
C SER A 3 5.57 -3.74 14.79
N ILE A 4 4.30 -3.40 14.56
CA ILE A 4 3.32 -4.09 13.73
C ILE A 4 2.74 -3.12 12.69
N SER A 5 2.34 -3.64 11.54
CA SER A 5 1.77 -2.86 10.43
C SER A 5 0.57 -3.57 9.82
N PHE A 6 -0.40 -2.79 9.39
CA PHE A 6 -1.67 -3.25 8.83
C PHE A 6 -1.89 -2.72 7.42
N LEU A 7 -2.41 -3.57 6.54
CA LEU A 7 -2.81 -3.24 5.17
C LEU A 7 -4.16 -3.92 4.87
N ALA A 8 -4.98 -3.27 4.04
CA ALA A 8 -6.15 -3.95 3.48
C ALA A 8 -5.71 -5.08 2.56
N ALA A 9 -6.55 -6.12 2.45
CA ALA A 9 -6.37 -7.14 1.44
C ALA A 9 -6.54 -6.52 0.04
N ASP A 10 -5.54 -6.69 -0.83
CA ASP A 10 -5.73 -6.39 -2.25
C ASP A 10 -6.54 -7.53 -2.88
N LEU A 11 -7.69 -7.20 -3.47
CA LEU A 11 -8.59 -8.17 -4.09
C LEU A 11 -8.49 -8.17 -5.61
N THR A 12 -7.95 -7.10 -6.20
CA THR A 12 -8.22 -6.75 -7.61
C THR A 12 -7.00 -6.65 -8.50
N SER A 13 -5.78 -6.81 -7.96
CA SER A 13 -4.55 -6.70 -8.75
C SER A 13 -3.67 -7.95 -8.66
N GLU A 14 -2.67 -7.98 -9.53
CA GLU A 14 -1.61 -9.00 -9.57
C GLU A 14 -0.47 -8.72 -8.58
N ALA A 15 -0.57 -7.64 -7.79
CA ALA A 15 0.40 -7.32 -6.74
C ALA A 15 0.54 -8.46 -5.72
N PHE A 16 1.67 -8.44 -5.02
CA PHE A 16 2.09 -9.49 -4.07
C PHE A 16 2.30 -10.84 -4.75
N ASN A 17 2.94 -10.82 -5.93
CA ASN A 17 3.36 -11.98 -6.72
C ASN A 17 2.21 -12.91 -7.11
N ARG A 18 1.05 -12.33 -7.44
CA ARG A 18 -0.08 -13.10 -7.99
C ARG A 18 0.08 -13.24 -9.50
N LEU A 19 0.08 -14.49 -9.97
CA LEU A 19 0.16 -14.79 -11.41
C LEU A 19 -1.01 -14.25 -12.22
N GLN A 20 -2.16 -14.06 -11.59
CA GLN A 20 -3.37 -13.54 -12.21
C GLN A 20 -4.27 -12.89 -11.14
N ILE A 21 -5.11 -11.97 -11.59
CA ILE A 21 -6.19 -11.40 -10.76
C ILE A 21 -7.07 -12.55 -10.24
N TRP A 22 -7.48 -12.46 -8.98
CA TRP A 22 -8.37 -13.46 -8.40
C TRP A 22 -9.73 -13.48 -9.11
N PRO A 23 -10.30 -14.67 -9.35
CA PRO A 23 -11.67 -14.77 -9.86
C PRO A 23 -12.67 -14.25 -8.80
N ALA A 24 -13.86 -13.85 -9.24
CA ALA A 24 -14.86 -13.20 -8.39
C ALA A 24 -15.22 -14.04 -7.15
N GLU A 25 -15.25 -15.36 -7.28
CA GLU A 25 -15.54 -16.29 -6.18
C GLU A 25 -14.51 -16.14 -5.06
N LYS A 26 -13.22 -16.03 -5.41
CA LYS A 26 -12.13 -15.84 -4.43
C LYS A 26 -12.09 -14.42 -3.89
N GLN A 27 -12.41 -13.41 -4.71
CA GLN A 27 -12.57 -12.05 -4.22
C GLN A 27 -13.67 -11.97 -3.17
N ASN A 28 -14.83 -12.63 -3.39
CA ASN A 28 -15.94 -12.68 -2.45
C ASN A 28 -15.65 -13.50 -1.19
N GLN A 29 -14.73 -14.46 -1.25
CA GLN A 29 -14.31 -15.24 -0.08
C GLN A 29 -13.41 -14.43 0.88
N ILE A 30 -12.58 -13.53 0.35
CA ILE A 30 -11.61 -12.74 1.12
C ILE A 30 -12.13 -11.33 1.40
N GLY A 31 -12.94 -10.78 0.49
CA GLY A 31 -13.61 -9.51 0.66
C GLY A 31 -14.63 -9.55 1.78
N LEU A 32 -14.88 -8.39 2.38
CA LEU A 32 -15.86 -8.27 3.45
C LEU A 32 -17.24 -7.93 2.88
N THR A 33 -18.27 -8.52 3.48
CA THR A 33 -19.65 -8.07 3.30
C THR A 33 -19.85 -6.67 3.88
N LEU A 34 -20.99 -6.04 3.56
CA LEU A 34 -21.36 -4.75 4.15
C LEU A 34 -21.40 -4.81 5.68
N LYS A 35 -21.96 -5.88 6.24
CA LYS A 35 -22.06 -6.06 7.68
C LYS A 35 -20.67 -6.19 8.31
N GLU A 36 -19.82 -7.06 7.78
CA GLU A 36 -18.45 -7.24 8.29
C GLU A 36 -17.61 -5.97 8.13
N THR A 37 -17.87 -5.17 7.10
CA THR A 37 -17.20 -3.87 6.93
C THR A 37 -17.61 -2.87 8.01
N ILE A 38 -18.90 -2.85 8.40
CA ILE A 38 -19.39 -2.03 9.52
C ILE A 38 -18.80 -2.52 10.84
N ASP A 39 -18.77 -3.83 11.06
CA ASP A 39 -18.18 -4.43 12.27
C ASP A 39 -16.69 -4.07 12.37
N LEU A 40 -15.93 -4.18 11.26
CA LEU A 40 -14.52 -3.80 11.21
C LEU A 40 -14.30 -2.30 11.46
N GLU A 41 -15.20 -1.42 11.02
CA GLU A 41 -15.10 0.01 11.34
C GLU A 41 -15.19 0.27 12.84
N VAL A 42 -16.09 -0.42 13.52
CA VAL A 42 -16.22 -0.32 14.98
C VAL A 42 -14.94 -0.79 15.66
N GLU A 43 -14.39 -1.94 15.24
CA GLU A 43 -13.13 -2.48 15.79
C GLU A 43 -11.94 -1.55 15.54
N ILE A 44 -11.86 -0.93 14.35
CA ILE A 44 -10.79 0.03 14.04
C ILE A 44 -10.89 1.27 14.94
N GLU A 45 -12.09 1.82 15.16
CA GLU A 45 -12.25 2.97 16.04
C GLU A 45 -11.96 2.63 17.50
N GLN A 46 -12.36 1.44 17.97
CA GLN A 46 -12.02 0.94 19.30
C GLN A 46 -10.51 0.78 19.45
N MET A 47 -9.83 0.16 18.48
CA MET A 47 -8.38 -0.02 18.50
C MET A 47 -7.64 1.33 18.52
N ILE A 48 -8.12 2.32 17.77
CA ILE A 48 -7.53 3.67 17.77
C ILE A 48 -7.61 4.31 19.17
N GLN A 49 -8.72 4.09 19.89
CA GLN A 49 -8.92 4.63 21.23
C GLN A 49 -8.14 3.86 22.29
N GLU A 50 -8.20 2.52 22.28
CA GLU A 50 -7.58 1.66 23.28
C GLU A 50 -6.04 1.67 23.18
N PHE A 51 -5.50 1.71 21.96
CA PHE A 51 -4.06 1.63 21.70
C PHE A 51 -3.45 2.98 21.27
N GLU A 52 -4.01 4.10 21.73
CA GLU A 52 -3.50 5.45 21.42
C GLU A 52 -2.00 5.59 21.75
N ILE A 53 -1.56 5.04 22.88
CA ILE A 53 -0.16 5.07 23.31
C ILE A 53 0.74 4.32 22.33
N ASP A 54 0.32 3.16 21.83
CA ASP A 54 1.10 2.35 20.90
C ASP A 54 1.14 2.94 19.49
N LEU A 55 0.08 3.66 19.08
CA LEU A 55 0.08 4.48 17.88
C LEU A 55 1.05 5.66 18.00
N ASN A 56 1.03 6.36 19.13
CA ASN A 56 1.92 7.50 19.40
C ASN A 56 3.39 7.05 19.51
N ARG A 57 3.63 5.88 20.11
CA ARG A 57 4.98 5.26 20.20
C ARG A 57 5.41 4.54 18.93
N ARG A 58 4.55 4.49 17.91
CA ARG A 58 4.82 3.85 16.62
C ARG A 58 5.07 2.34 16.72
N PHE A 59 4.62 1.69 17.79
CA PHE A 59 4.53 0.24 17.83
C PHE A 59 3.49 -0.23 16.80
N ILE A 60 2.33 0.41 16.74
CA ILE A 60 1.45 0.34 15.57
C ILE A 60 1.95 1.38 14.56
N ALA A 61 2.41 0.93 13.40
CA ALA A 61 3.08 1.78 12.42
C ALA A 61 2.13 2.78 11.72
N GLU A 62 0.85 2.44 11.65
CA GLU A 62 -0.17 3.24 10.98
C GLU A 62 -0.57 4.47 11.80
N SER A 63 -1.17 5.45 11.11
CA SER A 63 -1.92 6.53 11.76
C SER A 63 -3.40 6.17 11.79
N PRO A 64 -4.22 6.78 12.65
CA PRO A 64 -5.68 6.60 12.63
C PRO A 64 -6.30 6.74 11.23
N ALA A 65 -5.85 7.72 10.44
CA ALA A 65 -6.31 7.91 9.06
C ALA A 65 -5.94 6.74 8.13
N LYS A 66 -4.75 6.13 8.30
CA LYS A 66 -4.35 4.95 7.52
C LYS A 66 -5.15 3.71 7.90
N LEU A 67 -5.45 3.55 9.19
CA LEU A 67 -6.28 2.45 9.68
C LEU A 67 -7.70 2.55 9.11
N ARG A 68 -8.35 3.71 9.21
CA ARG A 68 -9.67 3.97 8.59
C ARG A 68 -9.70 3.74 7.08
N ARG A 69 -8.55 3.85 6.40
CA ARG A 69 -8.47 3.54 4.97
C ARG A 69 -8.66 2.05 4.69
N ILE A 70 -8.39 1.15 5.64
CA ILE A 70 -8.58 -0.29 5.47
C ILE A 70 -10.05 -0.62 5.18
N THR A 71 -10.98 -0.10 5.99
CA THR A 71 -12.42 -0.29 5.79
C THR A 71 -12.93 0.44 4.55
N ARG A 72 -12.41 1.64 4.27
CA ARG A 72 -12.69 2.35 3.01
C ARG A 72 -12.40 1.48 1.79
N ARG A 73 -11.29 0.73 1.77
CA ARG A 73 -10.95 -0.17 0.65
C ARG A 73 -12.00 -1.24 0.42
N PHE A 74 -12.56 -1.83 1.48
CA PHE A 74 -13.66 -2.79 1.36
C PHE A 74 -14.95 -2.13 0.88
N ARG A 75 -15.27 -0.92 1.35
CA ARG A 75 -16.44 -0.16 0.87
C ARG A 75 -16.34 0.24 -0.61
N GLU A 76 -15.14 0.58 -1.09
CA GLU A 76 -14.89 0.82 -2.51
C GLU A 76 -15.09 -0.47 -3.33
N HIS A 77 -14.64 -1.61 -2.82
CA HIS A 77 -14.88 -2.92 -3.46
C HIS A 77 -16.38 -3.27 -3.52
N LEU A 78 -17.14 -2.92 -2.49
CA LEU A 78 -18.60 -3.05 -2.45
C LEU A 78 -19.34 -2.00 -3.30
N GLY A 79 -18.63 -1.10 -3.98
CA GLY A 79 -19.22 -0.07 -4.84
C GLY A 79 -19.88 1.10 -4.08
N GLN A 80 -19.66 1.23 -2.78
CA GLN A 80 -20.24 2.31 -1.97
C GLN A 80 -19.49 3.64 -2.11
N PHE A 81 -18.20 3.57 -2.46
CA PHE A 81 -17.35 4.72 -2.71
C PHE A 81 -16.59 4.56 -4.02
N SER A 82 -16.28 5.69 -4.66
CA SER A 82 -15.32 5.71 -5.77
C SER A 82 -13.89 5.47 -5.25
N PRO A 83 -13.05 4.71 -5.96
CA PRO A 83 -11.67 4.47 -5.56
C PRO A 83 -10.86 5.76 -5.42
N GLU A 84 -10.18 5.92 -4.29
CA GLU A 84 -9.35 7.08 -3.97
C GLU A 84 -7.89 6.69 -3.70
N ALA A 85 -6.95 7.39 -4.33
CA ALA A 85 -5.52 7.12 -4.14
C ALA A 85 -5.07 7.51 -2.73
N PRO A 86 -4.14 6.75 -2.11
CA PRO A 86 -3.55 7.18 -0.86
C PRO A 86 -2.54 8.32 -1.11
N LEU A 87 -2.26 9.10 -0.05
CA LEU A 87 -1.00 9.83 0.00
C LEU A 87 0.15 8.82 0.00
N CYS A 88 0.91 8.78 -1.10
CA CYS A 88 1.95 7.78 -1.33
C CYS A 88 3.17 8.41 -1.98
N ASN A 89 4.36 7.99 -1.54
CA ASN A 89 5.62 8.32 -2.20
C ASN A 89 6.52 7.10 -2.44
N ALA A 90 5.94 5.89 -2.42
CA ALA A 90 6.69 4.64 -2.58
C ALA A 90 7.67 4.63 -3.76
N PRO A 91 7.30 5.09 -4.98
CA PRO A 91 8.23 5.12 -6.12
C PRO A 91 9.49 5.95 -5.94
N TRP A 92 9.50 6.90 -5.00
CA TRP A 92 10.64 7.80 -4.74
C TRP A 92 11.49 7.36 -3.56
N VAL A 93 10.94 6.57 -2.63
CA VAL A 93 11.57 6.27 -1.33
C VAL A 93 11.84 4.78 -1.12
N SER A 94 11.36 3.93 -2.02
CA SER A 94 11.49 2.48 -1.91
C SER A 94 11.52 1.82 -3.30
N ALA A 95 12.00 0.59 -3.35
CA ALA A 95 11.90 -0.28 -4.51
C ALA A 95 11.55 -1.70 -4.05
N VAL A 96 10.82 -2.43 -4.88
CA VAL A 96 10.59 -3.87 -4.69
C VAL A 96 11.60 -4.61 -5.55
N VAL A 97 12.35 -5.53 -4.95
CA VAL A 97 13.25 -6.45 -5.67
C VAL A 97 12.62 -7.83 -5.62
N GLU A 98 12.26 -8.36 -6.78
CA GLU A 98 11.70 -9.70 -6.93
C GLU A 98 12.80 -10.76 -7.02
N ILE A 99 12.42 -12.03 -6.84
CA ILE A 99 13.37 -13.15 -6.75
C ILE A 99 14.12 -13.43 -8.07
N ASP A 100 13.55 -13.03 -9.19
CA ASP A 100 14.13 -13.09 -10.54
C ASP A 100 14.98 -11.85 -10.88
N GLY A 101 15.17 -10.95 -9.90
CA GLY A 101 15.95 -9.74 -10.05
C GLY A 101 15.17 -8.55 -10.61
N ASP A 102 13.87 -8.68 -10.92
CA ASP A 102 13.07 -7.55 -11.36
C ASP A 102 12.97 -6.49 -10.25
N VAL A 103 13.10 -5.23 -10.64
CA VAL A 103 12.99 -4.08 -9.74
C VAL A 103 11.77 -3.28 -10.12
N ARG A 104 10.91 -3.00 -9.14
CA ARG A 104 9.65 -2.27 -9.33
C ARG A 104 9.61 -1.03 -8.46
N PRO A 105 8.97 0.06 -8.91
CA PRO A 105 8.85 1.28 -8.12
C PRO A 105 7.85 1.12 -6.96
N CYS A 106 6.92 0.16 -7.08
CA CYS A 106 6.12 -0.38 -5.99
C CYS A 106 5.54 -1.73 -6.43
N PHE A 107 4.87 -2.45 -5.53
CA PHE A 107 4.25 -3.76 -5.85
C PHE A 107 3.21 -3.75 -6.97
N PHE A 108 2.62 -2.59 -7.28
CA PHE A 108 1.46 -2.50 -8.18
C PHE A 108 1.82 -2.05 -9.60
N HIS A 109 2.96 -1.40 -9.79
CA HIS A 109 3.41 -0.94 -11.10
C HIS A 109 4.41 -1.92 -11.71
N ASN A 110 4.57 -1.86 -13.02
CA ASN A 110 5.47 -2.74 -13.77
C ASN A 110 6.95 -2.53 -13.39
N SER A 111 7.77 -3.52 -13.74
CA SER A 111 9.21 -3.46 -13.61
C SER A 111 9.81 -2.24 -14.33
N ILE A 112 10.74 -1.58 -13.63
CA ILE A 112 11.56 -0.46 -14.10
C ILE A 112 12.98 -0.93 -14.51
N GLY A 113 13.30 -2.21 -14.31
CA GLY A 113 14.56 -2.82 -14.74
C GLY A 113 14.83 -4.13 -14.01
N ASN A 114 15.97 -4.75 -14.28
CA ASN A 114 16.34 -6.04 -13.70
C ASN A 114 17.82 -6.05 -13.27
N MET A 115 18.11 -6.68 -12.13
CA MET A 115 19.44 -6.70 -11.51
C MET A 115 20.37 -7.80 -12.02
N THR A 116 19.96 -8.62 -13.00
CA THR A 116 20.79 -9.71 -13.56
C THR A 116 22.08 -9.17 -14.20
N HIS A 117 22.02 -7.98 -14.79
CA HIS A 117 23.15 -7.34 -15.49
C HIS A 117 23.36 -5.87 -15.09
N SER A 118 22.78 -5.43 -13.97
CA SER A 118 22.85 -4.04 -13.50
C SER A 118 22.79 -3.99 -11.98
N THR A 119 23.36 -2.96 -11.36
CA THR A 119 23.20 -2.78 -9.92
C THR A 119 21.81 -2.24 -9.58
N LEU A 120 21.37 -2.39 -8.33
CA LEU A 120 20.13 -1.76 -7.87
C LEU A 120 20.17 -0.24 -8.08
N GLU A 121 21.32 0.39 -7.82
CA GLU A 121 21.53 1.82 -7.99
C GLU A 121 21.33 2.26 -9.44
N ASP A 122 21.90 1.50 -10.39
CA ASP A 122 21.72 1.76 -11.83
C ASP A 122 20.24 1.68 -12.22
N VAL A 123 19.51 0.68 -11.72
CA VAL A 123 18.10 0.48 -12.08
C VAL A 123 17.20 1.57 -11.49
N VAL A 124 17.32 1.89 -10.19
CA VAL A 124 16.44 2.88 -9.56
C VAL A 124 16.72 4.31 -10.01
N ASN A 125 17.94 4.58 -10.48
CA ASN A 125 18.34 5.87 -11.02
C ASN A 125 18.33 5.94 -12.55
N GLY A 126 18.08 4.84 -13.26
CA GLY A 126 18.04 4.77 -14.72
C GLY A 126 16.90 5.55 -15.36
N ASP A 127 16.97 5.71 -16.70
CA ASP A 127 16.01 6.51 -17.47
C ASP A 127 14.56 6.09 -17.24
N ARG A 128 14.28 4.79 -17.34
CA ARG A 128 12.93 4.24 -17.13
C ARG A 128 12.35 4.56 -15.76
N ALA A 129 13.17 4.52 -14.70
CA ALA A 129 12.73 4.84 -13.35
C ALA A 129 12.49 6.35 -13.17
N ARG A 130 13.34 7.19 -13.78
CA ARG A 130 13.18 8.65 -13.79
C ARG A 130 11.94 9.09 -14.56
N GLU A 131 11.72 8.54 -15.75
CA GLU A 131 10.54 8.78 -16.58
C GLU A 131 9.26 8.32 -15.89
N PHE A 132 9.28 7.15 -15.25
CA PHE A 132 8.16 6.66 -14.46
C PHE A 132 7.79 7.66 -13.34
N ARG A 133 8.76 8.08 -12.54
CA ARG A 133 8.53 9.06 -11.46
C ARG A 133 8.09 10.43 -11.99
N ALA A 134 8.63 10.88 -13.12
CA ALA A 134 8.27 12.17 -13.72
C ALA A 134 6.85 12.18 -14.29
N SER A 135 6.36 11.04 -14.77
CA SER A 135 5.04 10.89 -15.37
C SER A 135 3.94 10.48 -14.38
N LEU A 136 4.30 9.93 -13.23
CA LEU A 136 3.34 9.44 -12.25
C LEU A 136 2.71 10.58 -11.45
N ASP A 137 1.42 10.81 -11.69
CA ASP A 137 0.53 11.51 -10.77
C ASP A 137 -0.24 10.49 -9.92
N VAL A 138 0.10 10.39 -8.64
CA VAL A 138 -0.48 9.41 -7.71
C VAL A 138 -1.98 9.62 -7.52
N GLU A 139 -2.45 10.87 -7.49
CA GLU A 139 -3.84 11.19 -7.21
C GLU A 139 -4.76 10.73 -8.35
N THR A 140 -4.31 10.93 -9.59
CA THR A 140 -5.12 10.66 -10.77
C THR A 140 -4.88 9.27 -11.37
N ASN A 141 -3.76 8.60 -11.06
CA ASN A 141 -3.43 7.29 -11.60
C ASN A 141 -4.40 6.17 -11.16
N GLU A 142 -4.91 5.41 -12.14
CA GLU A 142 -5.93 4.38 -11.92
C GLU A 142 -5.45 3.17 -11.08
N ILE A 143 -4.15 2.84 -11.15
CA ILE A 143 -3.55 1.81 -10.28
C ILE A 143 -3.46 2.35 -8.85
N CYS A 144 -2.99 3.59 -8.68
CA CYS A 144 -2.85 4.22 -7.37
C CYS A 144 -4.20 4.40 -6.65
N LYS A 145 -5.26 4.79 -7.38
CA LYS A 145 -6.64 4.88 -6.85
C LYS A 145 -7.16 3.57 -6.27
N ARG A 146 -6.66 2.43 -6.76
CA ARG A 146 -7.04 1.09 -6.29
C ARG A 146 -6.03 0.47 -5.32
N CYS A 147 -4.98 1.20 -4.97
CA CYS A 147 -3.89 0.68 -4.16
C CYS A 147 -4.30 0.51 -2.69
N VAL A 148 -3.99 -0.65 -2.11
CA VAL A 148 -4.14 -0.91 -0.67
C VAL A 148 -2.93 -0.47 0.15
N CYS A 149 -1.78 -0.21 -0.50
CA CYS A 149 -0.58 0.31 0.14
C CYS A 149 -0.59 1.84 0.19
N SER A 150 -0.34 2.40 1.38
CA SER A 150 -0.25 3.85 1.62
C SER A 150 1.11 4.24 2.21
N LEU A 151 2.20 3.78 1.60
CA LEU A 151 3.55 4.14 2.04
C LEU A 151 3.79 5.63 1.78
N ASN A 152 3.98 6.38 2.85
CA ASN A 152 4.31 7.80 2.81
C ASN A 152 5.43 8.05 3.81
N TYR A 153 6.66 7.81 3.37
CA TYR A 153 7.86 7.96 4.18
C TYR A 153 8.29 9.42 4.23
N SER A 154 8.61 9.93 5.42
CA SER A 154 9.19 11.26 5.60
C SER A 154 10.29 11.20 6.65
N LEU A 155 11.47 11.71 6.32
CA LEU A 155 12.63 11.76 7.23
C LEU A 155 12.30 12.51 8.53
N ALA A 156 11.49 13.57 8.46
CA ALA A 156 11.08 14.35 9.62
C ALA A 156 10.14 13.59 10.58
N ARG A 157 9.44 12.55 10.11
CA ARG A 157 8.54 11.74 10.96
C ARG A 157 9.22 10.56 11.66
N ASN A 158 10.48 10.28 11.30
CA ASN A 158 11.24 9.12 11.78
C ASN A 158 12.48 9.53 12.59
N THR A 159 12.61 10.80 12.97
CA THR A 159 13.62 11.21 13.95
C THR A 159 13.16 10.75 15.33
N PRO A 160 13.96 9.96 16.09
CA PRO A 160 13.64 9.66 17.47
C PRO A 160 13.49 10.98 18.23
N VAL A 161 12.38 11.15 18.95
CA VAL A 161 12.31 12.20 19.97
C VAL A 161 13.36 11.85 21.00
N ALA A 162 14.36 12.72 21.16
CA ALA A 162 15.45 12.57 22.13
C ALA A 162 14.92 12.56 23.57
#